data_AF-A0A355Q5H6-F1
#
_entry.id   AF-A0A355Q5H6-F1
#
_cell.length_a   1.000
_cell.length_b   1.000
_cell.length_c   1.000
_cell.angle_alpha   90.00
_cell.angle_beta   90.00
_cell.angle_gamma   90.00
#
_symmetry.space_group_name_H-M   'P 1'
#
loop_
_entity.id
_entity.type
_entity.pdbx_description
1 polymer ?
#
loop_
_entity_poly.entity_id
_entity_poly.type
_entity_poly.pdbx_seq_one_letter_code
_entity_poly.pdbx_strand_id
1 'polypeptide(L)'
;MIDRLKNPLDLVICLKMLNVISLSDHESEKRIDKIVSKHLGDRHGEYSKQANQQLINLTDGQKVKLTRECLDRLQGEEDAAKKEILLMFEEIIFADDEVLSSERKFYDLAKSLLQVNTYEIEPSVELFEYLNVLNYVSSSDFASIDEFAEIWIKYMGPDIRVYYNEAYQNLKDLDLESQIQKVGGNLRKLNNIDDQQKISIRTMVEEIIFSDDEFTDEEKIVYELLLENLGVEPGIGYDQPTANPLRWLSNIEQSQWFQNSINLFIVLTGVVVGLETSEALVSDYPTLFYLIDTVIKYIFLVEILIRFLPKWNKPFAFFSDGWNVFDSLLVVGSFLPFGSYPFILRVIRLLRFARIFRQVPQLRIIVISLLQSTKPIGFVGILLLLLIYIYGVIGTTVFSKNDPIHFGDLPISMVSLFRAATFEDWTDLMYIQMYSCAEYGYGDNQELCINPAKMPLTAVFYFISFIIISGLVILNLVIGVIIQSMTQAKGSLEKDEELRKTIKNIDFIVKKVRARKFEEMLDTNDS
;
A
#
# COMPACT_ATOMS: atom_id res chain seq x y z
N MET A 1 -31.12 13.55 -19.40
CA MET A 1 -31.11 14.30 -20.68
C MET A 1 -31.77 13.66 -21.92
N ILE A 2 -31.22 12.58 -22.51
CA ILE A 2 -31.25 12.36 -23.98
C ILE A 2 -32.63 12.28 -24.65
N ASP A 3 -33.63 11.69 -23.99
CA ASP A 3 -34.99 11.52 -24.53
C ASP A 3 -35.80 12.82 -24.64
N ARG A 4 -35.27 13.93 -24.10
CA ARG A 4 -35.88 15.27 -24.15
C ARG A 4 -35.27 16.16 -25.23
N LEU A 5 -34.16 15.74 -25.84
CA LEU A 5 -33.50 16.48 -26.92
C LEU A 5 -34.25 16.28 -28.23
N LYS A 6 -34.34 17.34 -29.04
CA LYS A 6 -34.83 17.26 -30.43
C LYS A 6 -33.77 16.64 -31.35
N ASN A 7 -32.48 16.90 -31.07
CA ASN A 7 -31.33 16.47 -31.86
C ASN A 7 -30.29 15.69 -31.02
N PRO A 8 -30.66 14.57 -30.36
CA PRO A 8 -29.75 13.81 -29.49
C PRO A 8 -28.52 13.25 -30.22
N LEU A 9 -28.64 12.96 -31.52
CA LEU A 9 -27.52 12.49 -32.34
C LEU A 9 -26.44 13.57 -32.53
N ASP A 10 -26.84 14.83 -32.71
CA ASP A 10 -25.92 15.95 -32.90
C ASP A 10 -25.07 16.18 -31.64
N LEU A 11 -25.68 16.09 -30.45
CA LEU A 11 -24.96 16.19 -29.17
C LEU A 11 -23.93 15.06 -29.01
N VAL A 12 -24.30 13.82 -29.35
CA VAL A 12 -23.38 12.67 -29.24
C VAL A 12 -22.22 12.78 -30.24
N ILE A 13 -22.43 13.37 -31.42
CA ILE A 13 -21.36 13.70 -32.36
C ILE A 13 -20.41 14.74 -31.75
N CYS A 14 -20.94 15.82 -31.15
CA CYS A 14 -20.15 16.83 -30.46
C CYS A 14 -19.31 16.25 -29.31
N LEU A 15 -19.89 15.39 -28.47
CA LEU A 15 -19.19 14.72 -27.37
C LEU A 15 -18.11 13.75 -27.85
N LYS A 16 -18.34 13.00 -28.93
CA LYS A 16 -17.31 12.14 -29.52
C LYS A 16 -16.20 12.94 -30.20
N MET A 17 -16.50 14.12 -30.76
CA MET A 17 -15.45 15.04 -31.23
C MET A 17 -14.66 15.66 -30.07
N LEU A 18 -15.34 16.03 -28.98
CA LEU A 18 -14.69 16.57 -27.78
C LEU A 18 -13.70 15.57 -27.18
N ASN A 19 -14.08 14.31 -26.98
CA ASN A 19 -13.17 13.25 -26.53
C ASN A 19 -11.93 13.09 -27.45
N VAL A 20 -12.11 13.24 -28.77
CA VAL A 20 -11.00 13.23 -29.75
C VAL A 20 -10.11 14.47 -29.64
N ILE A 21 -10.67 15.63 -29.27
CA ILE A 21 -9.98 16.91 -29.07
C ILE A 21 -9.23 16.97 -27.72
N SER A 22 -9.79 16.34 -26.68
CA SER A 22 -9.20 16.21 -25.34
C SER A 22 -8.00 15.28 -25.29
N LEU A 23 -7.79 14.44 -26.31
CA LEU A 23 -6.65 13.52 -26.41
C LEU A 23 -6.52 12.60 -25.18
N SER A 24 -7.68 12.25 -24.62
CA SER A 24 -7.85 11.43 -23.45
C SER A 24 -7.12 10.10 -23.57
N ASP A 25 -6.41 9.72 -22.51
CA ASP A 25 -5.97 8.32 -22.36
C ASP A 25 -7.15 7.45 -21.91
N HIS A 26 -6.94 6.14 -21.76
CA HIS A 26 -8.04 5.22 -21.42
C HIS A 26 -8.69 5.52 -20.05
N GLU A 27 -7.99 6.19 -19.14
CA GLU A 27 -8.54 6.62 -17.86
C GLU A 27 -9.40 7.89 -18.02
N SER A 28 -8.89 8.90 -18.73
CA SER A 28 -9.71 10.08 -19.10
C SER A 28 -10.92 9.70 -19.97
N GLU A 29 -10.79 8.77 -20.93
CA GLU A 29 -11.92 8.26 -21.72
C GLU A 29 -12.99 7.59 -20.85
N LYS A 30 -12.59 6.86 -19.80
CA LYS A 30 -13.54 6.29 -18.83
C LYS A 30 -14.20 7.35 -17.97
N ARG A 31 -13.48 8.41 -17.58
CA ARG A 31 -14.05 9.56 -16.85
C ARG A 31 -15.07 10.30 -17.73
N ILE A 32 -14.72 10.57 -18.98
CA ILE A 32 -15.58 11.19 -19.98
C ILE A 32 -16.81 10.33 -20.29
N ASP A 33 -16.66 9.04 -20.60
CA ASP A 33 -17.81 8.15 -20.83
C ASP A 33 -18.66 7.96 -19.54
N LYS A 34 -18.07 8.03 -18.32
CA LYS A 34 -18.84 8.09 -17.04
C LYS A 34 -19.66 9.38 -16.94
N ILE A 35 -19.09 10.55 -17.26
CA ILE A 35 -19.80 11.84 -17.30
C ILE A 35 -20.92 11.80 -18.35
N VAL A 36 -20.62 11.36 -19.58
CA VAL A 36 -21.59 11.29 -20.68
C VAL A 36 -22.74 10.31 -20.36
N SER A 37 -22.44 9.14 -19.79
CA SER A 37 -23.48 8.17 -19.41
C SER A 37 -24.34 8.65 -18.23
N LYS A 38 -23.76 9.38 -17.26
CA LYS A 38 -24.47 10.07 -16.18
C LYS A 38 -25.53 11.05 -16.70
N HIS A 39 -25.19 11.92 -17.65
CA HIS A 39 -26.15 12.89 -18.20
C HIS A 39 -27.12 12.27 -19.24
N LEU A 40 -26.62 11.43 -20.16
CA LEU A 40 -27.41 10.92 -21.29
C LEU A 40 -28.12 9.58 -21.03
N GLY A 41 -27.68 8.75 -20.10
CA GLY A 41 -28.21 7.40 -19.84
C GLY A 41 -27.92 6.38 -20.95
N ASP A 42 -28.39 5.13 -20.77
CA ASP A 42 -28.00 3.99 -21.62
C ASP A 42 -28.35 4.13 -23.11
N ARG A 43 -29.41 4.90 -23.44
CA ARG A 43 -29.83 5.12 -24.83
C ARG A 43 -28.81 5.90 -25.66
N HIS A 44 -27.88 6.62 -25.02
CA HIS A 44 -26.76 7.22 -25.72
C HIS A 44 -25.94 6.17 -26.49
N GLY A 45 -25.96 4.89 -26.09
CA GLY A 45 -25.29 3.80 -26.79
C GLY A 45 -25.82 3.53 -28.20
N GLU A 46 -27.09 3.84 -28.50
CA GLU A 46 -27.65 3.73 -29.85
C GLU A 46 -27.22 4.90 -30.72
N TYR A 47 -27.34 6.14 -30.21
CA TYR A 47 -26.84 7.33 -30.88
C TYR A 47 -25.32 7.34 -31.03
N SER A 48 -24.58 6.73 -30.10
CA SER A 48 -23.12 6.53 -30.17
C SER A 48 -22.76 5.57 -31.29
N LYS A 49 -23.51 4.49 -31.51
CA LYS A 49 -23.34 3.62 -32.69
C LYS A 49 -23.63 4.36 -33.99
N GLN A 50 -24.67 5.19 -34.03
CA GLN A 50 -25.02 5.98 -35.23
C GLN A 50 -23.97 7.08 -35.51
N ALA A 51 -23.54 7.82 -34.49
CA ALA A 51 -22.48 8.82 -34.57
C ALA A 51 -21.16 8.17 -35.03
N ASN A 52 -20.78 7.03 -34.44
CA ASN A 52 -19.62 6.26 -34.90
C ASN A 52 -19.75 5.86 -36.37
N GLN A 53 -20.91 5.37 -36.83
CA GLN A 53 -21.12 5.04 -38.25
C GLN A 53 -20.98 6.26 -39.18
N GLN A 54 -21.43 7.44 -38.75
CA GLN A 54 -21.24 8.68 -39.52
C GLN A 54 -19.78 9.16 -39.51
N LEU A 55 -19.09 9.05 -38.37
CA LEU A 55 -17.73 9.53 -38.17
C LEU A 55 -16.65 8.59 -38.74
N ILE A 56 -16.92 7.30 -38.93
CA ILE A 56 -15.90 6.27 -39.24
C ILE A 56 -15.19 6.48 -40.58
N ASN A 57 -15.90 7.06 -41.57
CA ASN A 57 -15.38 7.31 -42.92
C ASN A 57 -14.98 8.77 -43.16
N LEU A 58 -15.07 9.63 -42.14
CA LEU A 58 -14.74 11.05 -42.24
C LEU A 58 -13.29 11.33 -41.84
N THR A 59 -12.65 12.23 -42.59
CA THR A 59 -11.35 12.81 -42.19
C THR A 59 -11.53 13.80 -41.03
N ASP A 60 -10.47 14.05 -40.26
CA ASP A 60 -10.52 14.92 -39.07
C ASP A 60 -11.16 16.30 -39.35
N GLY A 61 -10.81 16.94 -40.48
CA GLY A 61 -11.41 18.22 -40.88
C GLY A 61 -12.89 18.12 -41.25
N GLN A 62 -13.35 17.00 -41.81
CA GLN A 62 -14.77 16.76 -42.06
C GLN A 62 -15.55 16.52 -40.76
N LYS A 63 -14.93 15.87 -39.75
CA LYS A 63 -15.53 15.70 -38.42
C LYS A 63 -15.68 17.05 -37.71
N VAL A 64 -14.68 17.92 -37.78
CA VAL A 64 -14.74 19.29 -37.25
C VAL A 64 -15.89 20.07 -37.90
N LYS A 65 -16.00 20.03 -39.23
CA LYS A 65 -17.10 20.71 -39.95
C LYS A 65 -18.47 20.18 -39.51
N LEU A 66 -18.67 18.86 -39.50
CA LEU A 66 -19.92 18.24 -39.05
C LEU A 66 -20.27 18.64 -37.61
N THR A 67 -19.27 18.67 -36.72
CA THR A 67 -19.44 19.06 -35.32
C THR A 67 -19.95 20.50 -35.16
N ARG A 68 -19.49 21.43 -35.99
CA ARG A 68 -20.00 22.81 -36.00
C ARG A 68 -21.45 22.88 -36.47
N GLU A 69 -21.80 22.13 -37.52
CA GLU A 69 -23.19 22.02 -38.00
C GLU A 69 -24.11 21.35 -36.96
N CYS A 70 -23.60 20.42 -36.15
CA CYS A 70 -24.29 19.82 -35.02
C CYS A 70 -24.56 20.85 -33.89
N LEU A 71 -23.54 21.63 -33.48
CA LEU A 71 -23.68 22.68 -32.46
C LEU A 71 -24.70 23.76 -32.85
N ASP A 72 -24.72 24.15 -34.13
CA ASP A 72 -25.69 25.11 -34.68
C ASP A 72 -27.14 24.57 -34.59
N ARG A 73 -27.36 23.30 -34.96
CA ARG A 73 -28.68 22.64 -34.83
C ARG A 73 -29.13 22.50 -33.37
N LEU A 74 -28.20 22.34 -32.43
CA LEU A 74 -28.49 22.28 -30.99
C LEU A 74 -28.93 23.64 -30.39
N GLN A 75 -28.77 24.76 -31.09
CA GLN A 75 -29.36 26.04 -30.67
C GLN A 75 -30.90 25.97 -30.58
N GLY A 76 -31.53 25.08 -31.37
CA GLY A 76 -32.98 24.87 -31.38
C GLY A 76 -33.53 24.06 -30.20
N GLU A 77 -32.69 23.59 -29.28
CA GLU A 77 -33.09 22.92 -28.04
C GLU A 77 -33.69 23.90 -27.01
N GLU A 78 -34.42 23.37 -26.03
CA GLU A 78 -34.96 24.19 -24.93
C GLU A 78 -33.84 24.72 -24.02
N ASP A 79 -34.03 25.91 -23.43
CA ASP A 79 -33.02 26.56 -22.58
C ASP A 79 -32.48 25.65 -21.46
N ALA A 80 -33.33 24.82 -20.85
CA ALA A 80 -32.91 23.84 -19.84
C ALA A 80 -31.94 22.79 -20.42
N ALA A 81 -32.25 22.23 -21.60
CA ALA A 81 -31.39 21.26 -22.26
C ALA A 81 -30.06 21.89 -22.70
N LYS A 82 -30.05 23.14 -23.16
CA LYS A 82 -28.82 23.85 -23.55
C LYS A 82 -27.90 24.14 -22.36
N LYS A 83 -28.43 24.36 -21.14
CA LYS A 83 -27.63 24.40 -19.90
C LYS A 83 -26.96 23.04 -19.65
N GLU A 84 -27.75 21.97 -19.68
CA GLU A 84 -27.32 20.58 -19.45
C GLU A 84 -26.24 20.14 -20.48
N ILE A 85 -26.29 20.65 -21.73
CA ILE A 85 -25.22 20.47 -22.75
C ILE A 85 -23.91 21.15 -22.33
N LEU A 86 -23.96 22.43 -21.96
CA LEU A 86 -22.75 23.19 -21.61
C LEU A 86 -22.10 22.66 -20.33
N LEU A 87 -22.90 22.34 -19.31
CA LEU A 87 -22.50 21.64 -18.09
C LEU A 87 -21.66 20.39 -18.40
N MET A 88 -22.16 19.54 -19.31
CA MET A 88 -21.47 18.31 -19.69
C MET A 88 -20.15 18.57 -20.43
N PHE A 89 -20.08 19.60 -21.28
CA PHE A 89 -18.82 20.00 -21.92
C PHE A 89 -17.81 20.56 -20.92
N GLU A 90 -18.25 21.31 -19.90
CA GLU A 90 -17.38 21.81 -18.83
C GLU A 90 -16.85 20.69 -17.94
N GLU A 91 -17.72 19.77 -17.48
CA GLU A 91 -17.32 18.59 -16.71
C GLU A 91 -16.28 17.75 -17.44
N ILE A 92 -16.35 17.66 -18.78
CA ILE A 92 -15.37 16.95 -19.62
C ILE A 92 -14.05 17.73 -19.76
N ILE A 93 -14.10 19.01 -20.09
CA ILE A 93 -12.91 19.83 -20.40
C ILE A 93 -12.10 20.19 -19.15
N PHE A 94 -12.76 20.34 -18.01
CA PHE A 94 -12.14 20.66 -16.72
C PHE A 94 -12.05 19.42 -15.80
N ALA A 95 -12.05 18.22 -16.39
CA ALA A 95 -11.78 16.95 -15.69
C ALA A 95 -10.28 16.73 -15.39
N ASP A 96 -9.39 17.34 -16.18
CA ASP A 96 -7.93 17.19 -16.11
C ASP A 96 -7.25 18.52 -15.72
N ASP A 97 -6.08 18.45 -15.05
CA ASP A 97 -5.36 19.63 -14.50
C ASP A 97 -4.82 20.63 -15.56
N GLU A 98 -4.60 20.20 -16.81
CA GLU A 98 -4.06 21.04 -17.91
C GLU A 98 -5.04 21.06 -19.09
N VAL A 99 -5.84 22.14 -19.20
CA VAL A 99 -6.76 22.36 -20.32
C VAL A 99 -5.99 22.64 -21.62
N LEU A 100 -6.25 21.86 -22.67
CA LEU A 100 -5.62 22.01 -23.98
C LEU A 100 -6.20 23.21 -24.75
N SER A 101 -5.38 23.82 -25.63
CA SER A 101 -5.82 24.94 -26.47
C SER A 101 -7.00 24.57 -27.38
N SER A 102 -7.04 23.32 -27.86
CA SER A 102 -8.09 22.79 -28.71
C SER A 102 -9.42 22.57 -27.98
N GLU A 103 -9.38 22.18 -26.70
CA GLU A 103 -10.58 22.03 -25.86
C GLU A 103 -11.20 23.37 -25.53
N ARG A 104 -10.36 24.35 -25.14
CA ARG A 104 -10.83 25.71 -24.85
C ARG A 104 -11.52 26.35 -26.05
N LYS A 105 -10.93 26.22 -27.25
CA LYS A 105 -11.57 26.68 -28.50
C LYS A 105 -12.89 25.95 -28.80
N PHE A 106 -12.99 24.65 -28.49
CA PHE A 106 -14.25 23.91 -28.63
C PHE A 106 -15.33 24.46 -27.69
N TYR A 107 -15.00 24.71 -26.41
CA TYR A 107 -15.94 25.28 -25.45
C TYR A 107 -16.41 26.68 -25.84
N ASP A 108 -15.47 27.57 -26.20
CA ASP A 108 -15.80 28.93 -26.65
C ASP A 108 -16.71 28.92 -27.89
N LEU A 109 -16.47 28.00 -28.84
CA LEU A 109 -17.33 27.77 -30.00
C LEU A 109 -18.74 27.29 -29.58
N ALA A 110 -18.84 26.25 -28.75
CA ALA A 110 -20.12 25.71 -28.28
C ALA A 110 -20.95 26.75 -27.52
N LYS A 111 -20.32 27.53 -26.63
CA LYS A 111 -20.97 28.61 -25.88
C LYS A 111 -21.52 29.71 -26.79
N SER A 112 -20.78 30.08 -27.83
CA SER A 112 -21.20 31.10 -28.79
C SER A 112 -22.43 30.71 -29.61
N LEU A 113 -22.56 29.41 -29.94
CA LEU A 113 -23.64 28.86 -30.76
C LEU A 113 -24.91 28.55 -29.93
N LEU A 114 -24.80 28.15 -28.65
CA LEU A 114 -25.94 27.65 -27.86
C LEU A 114 -26.81 28.73 -27.19
N GLN A 115 -26.26 29.84 -26.68
CA GLN A 115 -26.99 31.01 -26.12
C GLN A 115 -28.00 30.69 -24.96
N VAL A 116 -27.63 30.90 -23.68
CA VAL A 116 -28.33 30.29 -22.49
C VAL A 116 -28.38 31.23 -21.23
N ASN A 117 -29.36 31.02 -20.30
CA ASN A 117 -29.68 31.84 -19.08
C ASN A 117 -29.45 31.11 -17.68
N THR A 118 -29.64 31.73 -16.49
CA THR A 118 -29.09 31.33 -15.12
C THR A 118 -30.06 30.66 -14.05
N TYR A 119 -29.73 30.59 -12.72
CA TYR A 119 -30.08 29.52 -11.70
C TYR A 119 -31.02 29.86 -10.47
N GLU A 120 -31.25 28.89 -9.55
CA GLU A 120 -32.24 28.92 -8.40
C GLU A 120 -31.70 29.36 -7.01
N ILE A 121 -30.71 28.68 -6.41
CA ILE A 121 -30.03 29.15 -5.20
C ILE A 121 -28.85 30.03 -5.62
N GLU A 122 -28.71 31.21 -5.03
CA GLU A 122 -27.53 32.05 -5.24
C GLU A 122 -26.35 31.52 -4.40
N PRO A 123 -25.21 31.10 -5.01
CA PRO A 123 -24.07 30.61 -4.27
C PRO A 123 -23.42 31.72 -3.43
N SER A 124 -23.05 31.38 -2.19
CA SER A 124 -22.44 32.30 -1.23
C SER A 124 -21.32 31.61 -0.45
N VAL A 125 -20.26 32.35 -0.10
CA VAL A 125 -19.09 31.80 0.59
C VAL A 125 -19.48 31.22 1.96
N GLU A 126 -20.40 31.87 2.68
CA GLU A 126 -20.95 31.39 3.95
C GLU A 126 -21.59 29.98 3.87
N LEU A 127 -22.30 29.67 2.79
CA LEU A 127 -22.91 28.35 2.59
C LEU A 127 -21.85 27.27 2.31
N PHE A 128 -20.84 27.60 1.50
CA PHE A 128 -19.71 26.71 1.23
C PHE A 128 -18.79 26.53 2.45
N GLU A 129 -18.70 27.50 3.37
CA GLU A 129 -18.01 27.32 4.64
C GLU A 129 -18.74 26.31 5.55
N TYR A 130 -20.07 26.38 5.64
CA TYR A 130 -20.85 25.37 6.38
C TYR A 130 -20.64 23.95 5.83
N LEU A 131 -20.70 23.79 4.51
CA LEU A 131 -20.61 22.48 3.87
C LEU A 131 -19.20 21.87 4.01
N ASN A 132 -18.14 22.68 3.95
CA ASN A 132 -16.78 22.23 4.28
C ASN A 132 -16.63 21.72 5.73
N VAL A 133 -17.31 22.34 6.70
CA VAL A 133 -17.30 21.87 8.10
C VAL A 133 -18.09 20.57 8.25
N LEU A 134 -19.24 20.43 7.58
CA LEU A 134 -20.00 19.17 7.56
C LEU A 134 -19.14 18.00 7.09
N ASN A 135 -18.41 18.15 5.99
CA ASN A 135 -17.45 17.18 5.45
C ASN A 135 -16.29 16.85 6.39
N TYR A 136 -15.74 17.85 7.08
CA TYR A 136 -14.67 17.60 8.06
C TYR A 136 -15.19 16.75 9.24
N VAL A 137 -16.45 16.98 9.65
CA VAL A 137 -17.07 16.33 10.80
C VAL A 137 -17.53 14.91 10.46
N SER A 138 -18.11 14.68 9.27
CA SER A 138 -18.53 13.35 8.80
C SER A 138 -17.36 12.38 8.56
N SER A 139 -16.13 12.88 8.45
CA SER A 139 -14.94 12.09 8.07
C SER A 139 -15.06 11.38 6.71
N SER A 140 -16.02 11.81 5.89
CA SER A 140 -16.33 11.36 4.54
C SER A 140 -16.13 12.53 3.56
N ASP A 141 -15.97 12.24 2.27
CA ASP A 141 -15.66 13.25 1.24
C ASP A 141 -16.93 14.05 0.80
N PHE A 142 -17.93 14.21 1.67
CA PHE A 142 -19.27 14.78 1.41
C PHE A 142 -19.35 16.21 0.83
N ALA A 143 -18.34 17.06 1.05
CA ALA A 143 -18.24 18.39 0.43
C ALA A 143 -17.20 18.44 -0.68
N SER A 144 -16.57 17.31 -1.02
CA SER A 144 -15.91 17.18 -2.31
C SER A 144 -16.91 17.50 -3.41
N ILE A 145 -16.61 18.57 -4.15
CA ILE A 145 -17.43 18.98 -5.29
C ILE A 145 -17.52 17.87 -6.34
N ASP A 146 -16.59 16.91 -6.35
CA ASP A 146 -16.55 15.80 -7.31
C ASP A 146 -17.43 14.61 -6.88
N GLU A 147 -17.73 14.45 -5.59
CA GLU A 147 -18.58 13.37 -5.09
C GLU A 147 -20.07 13.78 -5.08
N PHE A 148 -20.38 15.02 -4.68
CA PHE A 148 -21.76 15.52 -4.58
C PHE A 148 -22.17 16.48 -5.70
N ALA A 149 -21.36 16.63 -6.76
CA ALA A 149 -21.58 17.52 -7.92
C ALA A 149 -23.04 17.61 -8.38
N GLU A 150 -23.73 16.47 -8.47
CA GLU A 150 -25.12 16.38 -8.96
C GLU A 150 -26.10 17.14 -8.08
N ILE A 151 -25.92 17.06 -6.76
CA ILE A 151 -26.74 17.76 -5.78
C ILE A 151 -26.45 19.26 -5.87
N TRP A 152 -25.17 19.67 -5.93
CA TRP A 152 -24.82 21.08 -6.07
C TRP A 152 -25.35 21.70 -7.37
N ILE A 153 -25.18 21.02 -8.51
CA ILE A 153 -25.65 21.48 -9.83
C ILE A 153 -27.18 21.61 -9.85
N LYS A 154 -27.90 20.67 -9.22
CA LYS A 154 -29.37 20.68 -9.08
C LYS A 154 -29.90 21.95 -8.40
N TYR A 155 -29.17 22.52 -7.45
CA TYR A 155 -29.62 23.68 -6.67
C TYR A 155 -28.94 25.02 -7.04
N MET A 156 -27.66 25.02 -7.42
CA MET A 156 -26.85 26.24 -7.65
C MET A 156 -26.22 26.36 -9.06
N GLY A 157 -26.18 25.29 -9.86
CA GLY A 157 -25.54 25.28 -11.19
C GLY A 157 -24.02 25.05 -11.20
N PRO A 158 -23.34 25.20 -12.37
CA PRO A 158 -21.91 24.95 -12.57
C PRO A 158 -20.96 25.99 -11.96
N ASP A 159 -21.40 27.24 -11.82
CA ASP A 159 -20.55 28.40 -11.50
C ASP A 159 -20.09 28.46 -10.02
N ILE A 160 -19.98 27.29 -9.37
CA ILE A 160 -19.79 27.10 -7.93
C ILE A 160 -18.33 26.84 -7.49
N ARG A 161 -17.47 26.36 -8.40
CA ARG A 161 -16.06 26.00 -8.08
C ARG A 161 -15.23 27.18 -7.54
N VAL A 162 -15.66 28.44 -7.73
CA VAL A 162 -15.01 29.63 -7.15
C VAL A 162 -15.30 29.74 -5.65
N TYR A 163 -16.58 29.68 -5.26
CA TYR A 163 -17.04 29.81 -3.87
C TYR A 163 -16.50 28.68 -2.98
N TYR A 164 -16.44 27.45 -3.49
CA TYR A 164 -15.84 26.31 -2.82
C TYR A 164 -14.37 26.55 -2.45
N ASN A 165 -13.56 27.00 -3.42
CA ASN A 165 -12.15 27.27 -3.21
C ASN A 165 -11.91 28.41 -2.22
N GLU A 166 -12.73 29.46 -2.25
CA GLU A 166 -12.65 30.59 -1.31
C GLU A 166 -13.00 30.16 0.14
N ALA A 167 -14.09 29.40 0.30
CA ALA A 167 -14.49 28.84 1.60
C ALA A 167 -13.42 27.90 2.20
N TYR A 168 -12.78 27.07 1.37
CA TYR A 168 -11.67 26.20 1.81
C TYR A 168 -10.48 27.03 2.33
N GLN A 169 -10.06 28.07 1.59
CA GLN A 169 -8.97 28.96 2.03
C GLN A 169 -9.31 29.70 3.33
N ASN A 170 -10.58 29.98 3.58
CA ASN A 170 -11.08 30.66 4.77
C ASN A 170 -11.13 29.77 6.04
N LEU A 171 -11.03 28.44 5.91
CA LEU A 171 -11.16 27.49 7.03
C LEU A 171 -9.87 26.72 7.35
N LYS A 172 -8.98 26.51 6.35
CA LYS A 172 -7.78 25.66 6.45
C LYS A 172 -6.84 25.90 7.65
N ASP A 173 -6.80 27.11 8.20
CA ASP A 173 -5.89 27.54 9.27
C ASP A 173 -6.56 27.55 10.66
N LEU A 174 -7.81 27.09 10.77
CA LEU A 174 -8.60 27.02 12.01
C LEU A 174 -8.75 25.58 12.51
N ASP A 175 -8.81 25.40 13.83
CA ASP A 175 -9.19 24.13 14.45
C ASP A 175 -10.72 23.93 14.46
N LEU A 176 -11.16 22.68 14.63
CA LEU A 176 -12.58 22.31 14.43
C LEU A 176 -13.56 23.11 15.30
N GLU A 177 -13.21 23.37 16.56
CA GLU A 177 -14.04 24.17 17.48
C GLU A 177 -14.21 25.61 16.95
N SER A 178 -13.12 26.24 16.49
CA SER A 178 -13.17 27.56 15.85
C SER A 178 -13.92 27.55 14.52
N GLN A 179 -13.81 26.48 13.72
CA GLN A 179 -14.56 26.34 12.46
C GLN A 179 -16.06 26.26 12.71
N ILE A 180 -16.51 25.42 13.64
CA ILE A 180 -17.93 25.29 14.03
C ILE A 180 -18.46 26.64 14.56
N GLN A 181 -17.70 27.32 15.43
CA GLN A 181 -18.09 28.63 15.95
C GLN A 181 -18.19 29.70 14.85
N LYS A 182 -17.24 29.72 13.91
CA LYS A 182 -17.24 30.64 12.77
C LYS A 182 -18.44 30.39 11.84
N VAL A 183 -18.69 29.13 11.50
CA VAL A 183 -19.82 28.72 10.65
C VAL A 183 -21.16 29.06 11.30
N GLY A 184 -21.36 28.75 12.58
CA GLY A 184 -22.58 29.15 13.30
C GLY A 184 -22.80 30.67 13.35
N GLY A 185 -21.72 31.46 13.38
CA GLY A 185 -21.80 32.91 13.23
C GLY A 185 -22.13 33.38 11.80
N ASN A 186 -21.60 32.69 10.79
CA ASN A 186 -21.78 33.03 9.38
C ASN A 186 -23.14 32.61 8.81
N LEU A 187 -23.71 31.47 9.24
CA LEU A 187 -25.07 31.05 8.85
C LEU A 187 -26.12 32.09 9.22
N ARG A 188 -25.95 32.87 10.29
CA ARG A 188 -26.86 33.96 10.68
C ARG A 188 -26.93 35.10 9.67
N LYS A 189 -25.95 35.23 8.76
CA LYS A 189 -26.00 36.17 7.64
C LYS A 189 -27.02 35.73 6.57
N LEU A 190 -27.34 34.43 6.51
CA LEU A 190 -28.32 33.86 5.58
C LEU A 190 -29.78 34.10 6.02
N ASN A 191 -30.04 34.73 7.18
CA ASN A 191 -31.39 34.99 7.69
C ASN A 191 -32.31 35.77 6.72
N ASN A 192 -31.73 36.54 5.79
CA ASN A 192 -32.46 37.37 4.83
C ASN A 192 -32.77 36.69 3.48
N ILE A 193 -32.38 35.43 3.27
CA ILE A 193 -32.75 34.69 2.05
C ILE A 193 -34.24 34.31 2.07
N ASP A 194 -34.80 34.07 0.90
CA ASP A 194 -36.22 33.70 0.77
C ASP A 194 -36.53 32.34 1.43
N ASP A 195 -37.75 32.17 1.94
CA ASP A 195 -38.14 30.95 2.64
C ASP A 195 -38.14 29.72 1.71
N GLN A 196 -38.36 29.89 0.40
CA GLN A 196 -38.19 28.82 -0.58
C GLN A 196 -36.70 28.42 -0.72
N GLN A 197 -35.77 29.36 -0.67
CA GLN A 197 -34.33 29.07 -0.69
C GLN A 197 -33.87 28.35 0.59
N LYS A 198 -34.40 28.70 1.77
CA LYS A 198 -34.10 27.98 3.04
C LYS A 198 -34.51 26.51 2.96
N ILE A 199 -35.70 26.24 2.42
CA ILE A 199 -36.20 24.87 2.22
C ILE A 199 -35.32 24.10 1.24
N SER A 200 -34.89 24.73 0.14
CA SER A 200 -33.95 24.11 -0.80
C SER A 200 -32.58 23.81 -0.17
N ILE A 201 -32.01 24.72 0.64
CA ILE A 201 -30.75 24.47 1.37
C ILE A 201 -30.88 23.30 2.34
N ARG A 202 -31.95 23.24 3.15
CA ARG A 202 -32.19 22.12 4.07
C ARG A 202 -32.25 20.80 3.29
N THR A 203 -33.05 20.77 2.23
CA THR A 203 -33.28 19.56 1.42
C THR A 203 -31.99 19.09 0.73
N MET A 204 -31.17 20.03 0.25
CA MET A 204 -29.83 19.74 -0.28
C MET A 204 -28.92 19.08 0.76
N VAL A 205 -28.93 19.56 2.00
CA VAL A 205 -28.10 19.00 3.09
C VAL A 205 -28.60 17.64 3.56
N GLU A 206 -29.92 17.44 3.61
CA GLU A 206 -30.53 16.14 3.88
C GLU A 206 -30.13 15.11 2.82
N GLU A 207 -30.14 15.46 1.53
CA GLU A 207 -29.71 14.57 0.45
C GLU A 207 -28.19 14.28 0.47
N ILE A 208 -27.36 15.14 1.07
CA ILE A 208 -25.92 14.88 1.27
C ILE A 208 -25.70 13.94 2.47
N ILE A 209 -26.30 14.24 3.62
CA ILE A 209 -26.10 13.46 4.87
C ILE A 209 -26.67 12.05 4.74
N PHE A 210 -27.83 11.88 4.09
CA PHE A 210 -28.51 10.59 3.97
C PHE A 210 -28.10 9.81 2.70
N SER A 211 -26.87 9.99 2.23
CA SER A 211 -26.40 9.45 0.94
C SER A 211 -25.69 8.10 1.01
N ASP A 212 -25.16 7.72 2.18
CA ASP A 212 -24.39 6.48 2.41
C ASP A 212 -25.11 5.47 3.34
N ASP A 213 -26.36 5.77 3.70
CA ASP A 213 -27.23 5.01 4.60
C ASP A 213 -26.73 4.90 6.07
N GLU A 214 -25.69 5.64 6.46
CA GLU A 214 -25.22 5.78 7.85
C GLU A 214 -25.44 7.23 8.34
N PHE A 215 -25.80 7.42 9.61
CA PHE A 215 -25.98 8.77 10.19
C PHE A 215 -25.29 8.84 11.53
N THR A 216 -24.18 9.57 11.58
CA THR A 216 -23.27 9.64 12.73
C THR A 216 -23.78 10.63 13.78
N ASP A 217 -23.32 10.46 15.03
CA ASP A 217 -23.63 11.38 16.12
C ASP A 217 -23.02 12.78 15.84
N GLU A 218 -21.91 12.82 15.11
CA GLU A 218 -21.18 14.02 14.72
C GLU A 218 -21.89 14.84 13.62
N GLU A 219 -22.35 14.22 12.53
CA GLU A 219 -23.16 14.89 11.48
C GLU A 219 -24.43 15.51 12.05
N LYS A 220 -25.07 14.80 12.98
CA LYS A 220 -26.28 15.25 13.64
C LYS A 220 -26.10 16.60 14.34
N ILE A 221 -24.94 16.84 14.98
CA ILE A 221 -24.64 18.12 15.65
C ILE A 221 -24.57 19.26 14.63
N VAL A 222 -23.91 19.04 13.49
CA VAL A 222 -23.75 20.06 12.43
C VAL A 222 -25.08 20.34 11.72
N TYR A 223 -25.88 19.29 11.50
CA TYR A 223 -27.22 19.39 10.92
C TYR A 223 -28.20 20.12 11.84
N GLU A 224 -28.23 19.81 13.15
CA GLU A 224 -29.03 20.56 14.13
C GLU A 224 -28.65 22.06 14.17
N LEU A 225 -27.35 22.38 14.04
CA LEU A 225 -26.85 23.76 13.94
C LEU A 225 -27.33 24.49 12.67
N LEU A 226 -27.47 23.79 11.54
CA LEU A 226 -28.09 24.36 10.33
C LEU A 226 -29.58 24.66 10.55
N LEU A 227 -30.31 23.69 11.11
CA LEU A 227 -31.75 23.82 11.36
C LEU A 227 -32.06 24.96 12.35
N GLU A 228 -31.23 25.16 13.39
CA GLU A 228 -31.38 26.27 14.34
C GLU A 228 -31.18 27.64 13.67
N ASN A 229 -30.16 27.79 12.82
CA ASN A 229 -29.86 29.08 12.19
C ASN A 229 -30.75 29.41 10.98
N LEU A 230 -31.27 28.41 10.25
CA LEU A 230 -32.23 28.62 9.16
C LEU A 230 -33.71 28.59 9.61
N GLY A 231 -34.02 27.92 10.74
CA GLY A 231 -35.38 27.81 11.30
C GLY A 231 -36.28 26.76 10.62
N VAL A 232 -35.84 25.51 10.45
CA VAL A 232 -36.53 24.46 9.64
C VAL A 232 -36.53 23.06 10.32
N GLU A 233 -37.34 22.08 9.86
CA GLU A 233 -37.58 20.72 10.46
C GLU A 233 -37.17 19.47 9.56
N PRO A 234 -36.91 18.21 10.08
CA PRO A 234 -36.09 17.07 9.47
C PRO A 234 -36.71 15.68 8.93
N GLY A 235 -35.89 14.56 8.78
CA GLY A 235 -35.96 13.29 7.87
C GLY A 235 -36.00 11.73 8.30
N ILE A 236 -35.10 10.77 7.85
CA ILE A 236 -35.36 9.30 7.37
C ILE A 236 -34.56 8.00 7.95
N GLY A 237 -34.36 6.79 7.25
CA GLY A 237 -33.73 5.46 7.73
C GLY A 237 -33.70 4.10 6.83
N TYR A 238 -33.01 2.94 7.20
CA TYR A 238 -32.40 1.82 6.32
C TYR A 238 -32.29 0.25 6.75
N ASP A 239 -31.79 -0.76 5.92
CA ASP A 239 -31.53 -2.28 6.18
C ASP A 239 -30.68 -3.17 5.09
N GLN A 240 -30.19 -4.46 5.31
CA GLN A 240 -29.15 -5.25 4.48
C GLN A 240 -29.09 -6.90 4.35
N PRO A 241 -28.16 -7.62 3.55
CA PRO A 241 -28.28 -9.07 2.99
C PRO A 241 -27.25 -10.31 3.26
N THR A 242 -26.84 -11.23 2.28
CA THR A 242 -26.62 -12.76 2.46
C THR A 242 -25.36 -13.65 1.88
N ALA A 243 -25.44 -14.99 1.49
CA ALA A 243 -24.41 -16.13 1.73
C ALA A 243 -24.00 -17.29 0.67
N ASN A 244 -23.05 -18.25 1.02
CA ASN A 244 -22.42 -19.42 0.25
C ASN A 244 -22.00 -20.62 1.22
N PRO A 245 -21.84 -21.94 0.86
CA PRO A 245 -21.89 -23.03 1.88
C PRO A 245 -20.57 -23.53 2.49
N LEU A 246 -19.40 -23.31 1.88
CA LEU A 246 -18.09 -23.37 2.57
C LEU A 246 -17.63 -21.98 3.02
N ARG A 247 -18.47 -20.94 2.82
CA ARG A 247 -18.18 -19.57 3.24
C ARG A 247 -17.98 -19.50 4.74
N TRP A 248 -18.64 -20.35 5.54
CA TRP A 248 -18.42 -20.37 6.99
C TRP A 248 -16.98 -20.72 7.37
N LEU A 249 -16.31 -21.66 6.68
CA LEU A 249 -14.89 -21.97 6.92
C LEU A 249 -13.95 -20.89 6.38
N SER A 250 -14.25 -20.27 5.22
CA SER A 250 -13.44 -19.14 4.74
C SER A 250 -13.62 -17.90 5.63
N ASN A 251 -14.82 -17.67 6.16
CA ASN A 251 -15.13 -16.61 7.11
C ASN A 251 -14.44 -16.86 8.46
N ILE A 252 -14.23 -18.13 8.85
CA ILE A 252 -13.38 -18.47 10.01
C ILE A 252 -11.90 -18.26 9.69
N GLU A 253 -11.40 -18.67 8.52
CA GLU A 253 -10.00 -18.41 8.13
C GLU A 253 -9.68 -16.90 8.07
N GLN A 254 -10.63 -16.11 7.57
CA GLN A 254 -10.56 -14.64 7.44
C GLN A 254 -10.98 -13.90 8.72
N SER A 255 -11.54 -14.60 9.72
CA SER A 255 -11.99 -13.97 10.98
C SER A 255 -10.79 -13.45 11.77
N GLN A 256 -10.80 -12.15 12.06
CA GLN A 256 -9.81 -11.52 12.93
C GLN A 256 -9.79 -12.17 14.32
N TRP A 257 -10.94 -12.63 14.82
CA TRP A 257 -11.02 -13.34 16.10
C TRP A 257 -10.32 -14.71 16.06
N PHE A 258 -10.48 -15.47 14.98
CA PHE A 258 -9.76 -16.73 14.80
C PHE A 258 -8.25 -16.52 14.70
N GLN A 259 -7.82 -15.54 13.91
CA GLN A 259 -6.39 -15.19 13.77
C GLN A 259 -5.80 -14.73 15.10
N ASN A 260 -6.47 -13.82 15.81
CA ASN A 260 -6.04 -13.36 17.13
C ASN A 260 -6.01 -14.49 18.17
N SER A 261 -6.95 -15.43 18.13
CA SER A 261 -6.96 -16.61 19.02
C SER A 261 -5.78 -17.53 18.75
N ILE A 262 -5.46 -17.82 17.49
CA ILE A 262 -4.28 -18.60 17.11
C ILE A 262 -2.98 -17.87 17.53
N ASN A 263 -2.91 -16.55 17.38
CA ASN A 263 -1.78 -15.75 17.84
C ASN A 263 -1.59 -15.83 19.36
N LEU A 264 -2.68 -15.76 20.13
CA LEU A 264 -2.65 -15.97 21.58
C LEU A 264 -2.11 -17.37 21.93
N PHE A 265 -2.55 -18.43 21.24
CA PHE A 265 -2.03 -19.78 21.46
C PHE A 265 -0.54 -19.93 21.09
N ILE A 266 -0.03 -19.23 20.07
CA ILE A 266 1.40 -19.19 19.75
C ILE A 266 2.19 -18.55 20.90
N VAL A 267 1.72 -17.42 21.44
CA VAL A 267 2.37 -16.75 22.59
C VAL A 267 2.32 -17.62 23.84
N LEU A 268 1.16 -18.22 24.16
CA LEU A 268 1.00 -19.14 25.28
C LEU A 268 1.93 -20.36 25.15
N THR A 269 2.10 -20.90 23.94
CA THR A 269 3.06 -21.99 23.68
C THR A 269 4.49 -21.56 24.03
N GLY A 270 4.88 -20.34 23.69
CA GLY A 270 6.18 -19.78 24.06
C GLY A 270 6.38 -19.67 25.58
N VAL A 271 5.36 -19.21 26.31
CA VAL A 271 5.38 -19.15 27.79
C VAL A 271 5.48 -20.55 28.41
N VAL A 272 4.70 -21.52 27.91
CA VAL A 272 4.73 -22.92 28.39
C VAL A 272 6.12 -23.53 28.19
N VAL A 273 6.75 -23.35 27.02
CA VAL A 273 8.11 -23.82 26.74
C VAL A 273 9.15 -23.16 27.67
N GLY A 274 8.96 -21.88 28.02
CA GLY A 274 9.76 -21.21 29.05
C GLY A 274 9.63 -21.87 30.42
N LEU A 275 8.40 -22.22 30.84
CA LEU A 275 8.14 -22.93 32.10
C LEU A 275 8.68 -24.38 32.08
N GLU A 276 8.60 -25.08 30.94
CA GLU A 276 9.18 -26.42 30.74
C GLU A 276 10.71 -26.46 30.90
N THR A 277 11.39 -25.31 30.90
CA THR A 277 12.84 -25.23 31.12
C THR A 277 13.20 -25.45 32.60
N SER A 278 12.25 -25.32 33.53
CA SER A 278 12.47 -25.62 34.95
C SER A 278 12.21 -27.09 35.25
N GLU A 279 13.28 -27.86 35.47
CA GLU A 279 13.19 -29.30 35.80
C GLU A 279 12.35 -29.57 37.05
N ALA A 280 12.41 -28.67 38.05
CA ALA A 280 11.58 -28.77 39.26
C ALA A 280 10.08 -28.64 38.92
N LEU A 281 9.68 -27.63 38.14
CA LEU A 281 8.27 -27.39 37.81
C LEU A 281 7.68 -28.54 36.98
N VAL A 282 8.48 -29.09 36.06
CA VAL A 282 8.09 -30.23 35.21
C VAL A 282 7.98 -31.52 36.04
N SER A 283 8.86 -31.72 37.03
CA SER A 283 8.80 -32.86 37.95
C SER A 283 7.60 -32.80 38.90
N ASP A 284 7.20 -31.60 39.33
CA ASP A 284 6.05 -31.40 40.23
C ASP A 284 4.70 -31.56 39.51
N TYR A 285 4.60 -31.17 38.23
CA TYR A 285 3.34 -31.16 37.46
C TYR A 285 3.41 -31.88 36.09
N PRO A 286 3.95 -33.11 35.98
CA PRO A 286 4.24 -33.75 34.69
C PRO A 286 2.98 -34.04 33.84
N THR A 287 1.86 -34.35 34.48
CA THR A 287 0.57 -34.58 33.81
C THR A 287 -0.04 -33.31 33.23
N LEU A 288 0.14 -32.17 33.90
CA LEU A 288 -0.34 -30.86 33.45
C LEU A 288 0.39 -30.41 32.19
N PHE A 289 1.72 -30.48 32.18
CA PHE A 289 2.53 -30.16 31.01
C PHE A 289 2.20 -31.07 29.82
N TYR A 290 2.09 -32.39 30.04
CA TYR A 290 1.69 -33.33 28.99
C TYR A 290 0.31 -33.01 28.40
N LEU A 291 -0.67 -32.64 29.24
CA LEU A 291 -2.01 -32.24 28.80
C LEU A 291 -1.96 -30.97 27.95
N ILE A 292 -1.28 -29.92 28.43
CA ILE A 292 -1.14 -28.63 27.74
C ILE A 292 -0.45 -28.81 26.37
N ASP A 293 0.71 -29.47 26.33
CA ASP A 293 1.46 -29.71 25.08
C ASP A 293 0.67 -30.62 24.11
N THR A 294 -0.20 -31.50 24.61
CA THR A 294 -1.12 -32.29 23.76
C THR A 294 -2.26 -31.44 23.19
N VAL A 295 -2.93 -30.63 24.01
CA VAL A 295 -4.02 -29.73 23.57
C VAL A 295 -3.53 -28.74 22.51
N ILE A 296 -2.37 -28.11 22.75
CA ILE A 296 -1.75 -27.15 21.83
C ILE A 296 -1.47 -27.79 20.45
N LYS A 297 -0.95 -29.03 20.40
CA LYS A 297 -0.73 -29.75 19.13
C LYS A 297 -2.03 -29.96 18.34
N TYR A 298 -3.12 -30.32 19.02
CA TYR A 298 -4.41 -30.52 18.35
C TYR A 298 -5.04 -29.20 17.87
N ILE A 299 -4.90 -28.10 18.62
CA ILE A 299 -5.33 -26.76 18.16
C ILE A 299 -4.61 -26.40 16.85
N PHE A 300 -3.30 -26.60 16.77
CA PHE A 300 -2.53 -26.33 15.56
C PHE A 300 -2.79 -27.33 14.41
N LEU A 301 -3.20 -28.57 14.71
CA LEU A 301 -3.69 -29.48 13.68
C LEU A 301 -4.99 -28.97 13.05
N VAL A 302 -5.93 -28.49 13.89
CA VAL A 302 -7.20 -27.90 13.43
C VAL A 302 -6.97 -26.60 12.65
N GLU A 303 -6.02 -25.75 13.07
CA GLU A 303 -5.60 -24.55 12.32
C GLU A 303 -5.20 -24.88 10.88
N ILE A 304 -4.32 -25.88 10.69
CA ILE A 304 -3.86 -26.30 9.36
C ILE A 304 -5.01 -26.89 8.53
N LEU A 305 -5.91 -27.66 9.14
CA LEU A 305 -7.10 -28.18 8.46
C LEU A 305 -8.04 -27.05 8.01
N ILE A 306 -8.28 -26.04 8.85
CA ILE A 306 -9.10 -24.85 8.50
C ILE A 306 -8.48 -24.07 7.33
N ARG A 307 -7.14 -23.95 7.25
CA ARG A 307 -6.46 -23.30 6.11
C ARG A 307 -6.39 -24.14 4.84
N PHE A 308 -6.46 -25.46 4.96
CA PHE A 308 -6.32 -26.41 3.85
C PHE A 308 -7.65 -26.76 3.19
N LEU A 309 -8.71 -26.99 3.98
CA LEU A 309 -10.02 -27.44 3.47
C LEU A 309 -10.68 -26.46 2.47
N PRO A 310 -10.67 -25.12 2.65
CA PRO A 310 -11.18 -24.18 1.64
C PRO A 310 -10.40 -24.25 0.31
N LYS A 311 -9.15 -24.71 0.35
CA LYS A 311 -8.23 -24.81 -0.79
C LYS A 311 -8.11 -26.25 -1.32
N TRP A 312 -8.95 -27.17 -0.83
CA TRP A 312 -8.92 -28.60 -1.18
C TRP A 312 -9.02 -28.84 -2.70
N ASN A 313 -9.77 -28.01 -3.42
CA ASN A 313 -9.92 -28.11 -4.88
C ASN A 313 -8.65 -27.70 -5.66
N LYS A 314 -7.64 -27.12 -4.99
CA LYS A 314 -6.34 -26.71 -5.57
C LYS A 314 -5.20 -26.90 -4.55
N PRO A 315 -4.85 -28.14 -4.16
CA PRO A 315 -3.90 -28.39 -3.07
C PRO A 315 -2.50 -27.83 -3.35
N PHE A 316 -2.06 -27.82 -4.60
CA PHE A 316 -0.78 -27.19 -5.00
C PHE A 316 -0.71 -25.69 -4.70
N ALA A 317 -1.85 -24.98 -4.62
CA ALA A 317 -1.87 -23.57 -4.23
C ALA A 317 -1.54 -23.38 -2.73
N PHE A 318 -1.83 -24.37 -1.88
CA PHE A 318 -1.45 -24.36 -0.47
C PHE A 318 0.06 -24.60 -0.29
N PHE A 319 0.60 -25.61 -0.98
CA PHE A 319 2.03 -25.98 -0.90
C PHE A 319 2.97 -25.02 -1.64
N SER A 320 2.45 -24.10 -2.48
CA SER A 320 3.24 -23.05 -3.11
C SER A 320 3.73 -21.98 -2.12
N ASP A 321 3.05 -21.82 -0.98
CA ASP A 321 3.47 -20.90 0.09
C ASP A 321 4.36 -21.63 1.10
N GLY A 322 5.65 -21.27 1.10
CA GLY A 322 6.65 -21.88 1.98
C GLY A 322 6.30 -21.80 3.47
N TRP A 323 5.49 -20.83 3.91
CA TRP A 323 5.03 -20.74 5.31
C TRP A 323 3.96 -21.78 5.65
N ASN A 324 3.06 -22.10 4.72
CA ASN A 324 2.11 -23.20 4.89
C ASN A 324 2.83 -24.56 4.93
N VAL A 325 3.87 -24.74 4.10
CA VAL A 325 4.73 -25.93 4.14
C VAL A 325 5.46 -26.04 5.48
N PHE A 326 6.09 -24.96 5.94
CA PHE A 326 6.81 -24.89 7.21
C PHE A 326 5.92 -25.22 8.41
N ASP A 327 4.75 -24.58 8.51
CA ASP A 327 3.84 -24.81 9.64
C ASP A 327 3.29 -26.24 9.64
N SER A 328 2.99 -26.79 8.46
CA SER A 328 2.53 -28.17 8.29
C SER A 328 3.61 -29.19 8.72
N LEU A 329 4.87 -28.96 8.34
CA LEU A 329 6.01 -29.77 8.78
C LEU A 329 6.19 -29.70 10.31
N LEU A 330 6.00 -28.53 10.92
CA LEU A 330 6.03 -28.39 12.39
C LEU A 330 4.87 -29.10 13.09
N VAL A 331 3.66 -29.08 12.53
CA VAL A 331 2.53 -29.87 13.07
C VAL A 331 2.84 -31.36 12.97
N VAL A 332 3.17 -31.86 11.78
CA VAL A 332 3.45 -33.29 11.55
C VAL A 332 4.62 -33.77 12.41
N GLY A 333 5.71 -32.99 12.49
CA GLY A 333 6.85 -33.28 13.35
C GLY A 333 6.54 -33.31 14.85
N SER A 334 5.42 -32.75 15.29
CA SER A 334 4.98 -32.80 16.70
C SER A 334 4.26 -34.10 17.10
N PHE A 335 3.79 -34.89 16.12
CA PHE A 335 3.10 -36.16 16.31
C PHE A 335 3.98 -37.40 16.08
N LEU A 336 5.14 -37.24 15.42
CA LEU A 336 5.99 -38.36 15.03
C LEU A 336 6.77 -38.94 16.23
N PRO A 337 6.67 -40.25 16.51
CA PRO A 337 7.33 -40.89 17.66
C PRO A 337 8.79 -41.24 17.33
N PHE A 338 9.67 -40.25 17.27
CA PHE A 338 11.08 -40.49 16.95
C PHE A 338 11.87 -40.95 18.20
N GLY A 339 12.51 -42.11 18.10
CA GLY A 339 13.50 -42.58 19.08
C GLY A 339 14.90 -42.01 18.85
N SER A 340 15.86 -42.49 19.66
CA SER A 340 17.34 -42.35 19.54
C SER A 340 17.97 -40.94 19.53
N TYR A 341 17.24 -39.87 19.14
CA TYR A 341 17.79 -38.52 19.00
C TYR A 341 16.99 -37.46 19.78
N PRO A 342 17.00 -37.53 21.14
CA PRO A 342 16.21 -36.63 21.99
C PRO A 342 16.59 -35.14 21.84
N PHE A 343 17.81 -34.83 21.39
CA PHE A 343 18.23 -33.46 21.09
C PHE A 343 17.47 -32.86 19.89
N ILE A 344 17.35 -33.61 18.78
CA ILE A 344 16.64 -33.17 17.58
C ILE A 344 15.15 -32.94 17.89
N LEU A 345 14.55 -33.82 18.71
CA LEU A 345 13.20 -33.62 19.24
C LEU A 345 13.04 -32.29 19.99
N ARG A 346 14.00 -31.94 20.85
CA ARG A 346 13.98 -30.67 21.61
C ARG A 346 14.05 -29.47 20.66
N VAL A 347 14.92 -29.52 19.66
CA VAL A 347 15.02 -28.45 18.64
C VAL A 347 13.72 -28.29 17.83
N ILE A 348 13.11 -29.37 17.35
CA ILE A 348 11.84 -29.30 16.59
C ILE A 348 10.69 -28.71 17.43
N ARG A 349 10.67 -28.96 18.75
CA ARG A 349 9.71 -28.31 19.67
C ARG A 349 9.95 -26.80 19.76
N LEU A 350 11.21 -26.37 19.91
CA LEU A 350 11.58 -24.94 19.94
C LEU A 350 11.27 -24.23 18.62
N LEU A 351 11.43 -24.90 17.47
CA LEU A 351 11.09 -24.34 16.16
C LEU A 351 9.60 -23.98 15.99
N ARG A 352 8.70 -24.47 16.84
CA ARG A 352 7.29 -24.00 16.87
C ARG A 352 7.19 -22.51 17.18
N PHE A 353 8.15 -21.92 17.90
CA PHE A 353 8.20 -20.49 18.17
C PHE A 353 8.41 -19.65 16.89
N ALA A 354 9.11 -20.18 15.87
CA ALA A 354 9.32 -19.50 14.60
C ALA A 354 8.01 -19.20 13.82
N ARG A 355 6.87 -19.75 14.23
CA ARG A 355 5.54 -19.35 13.75
C ARG A 355 5.23 -17.88 13.99
N ILE A 356 5.84 -17.25 15.00
CA ILE A 356 5.71 -15.81 15.23
C ILE A 356 6.19 -14.99 14.03
N PHE A 357 7.18 -15.48 13.28
CA PHE A 357 7.68 -14.82 12.06
C PHE A 357 6.65 -14.81 10.92
N ARG A 358 5.70 -15.76 10.90
CA ARG A 358 4.58 -15.73 9.95
C ARG A 358 3.55 -14.67 10.33
N GLN A 359 3.25 -14.57 11.62
CA GLN A 359 2.14 -13.77 12.16
C GLN A 359 2.47 -12.29 12.33
N VAL A 360 3.75 -11.93 12.41
CA VAL A 360 4.21 -10.54 12.45
C VAL A 360 4.84 -10.19 11.10
N PRO A 361 4.13 -9.48 10.18
CA PRO A 361 4.64 -9.19 8.84
C PRO A 361 5.95 -8.42 8.85
N GLN A 362 6.16 -7.57 9.86
CA GLN A 362 7.40 -6.82 10.08
C GLN A 362 8.59 -7.77 10.31
N LEU A 363 8.45 -8.78 11.17
CA LEU A 363 9.49 -9.82 11.38
C LEU A 363 9.70 -10.65 10.13
N ARG A 364 8.62 -11.01 9.41
CA ARG A 364 8.69 -11.73 8.13
C ARG A 364 9.56 -10.99 7.12
N ILE A 365 9.31 -9.68 6.95
CA ILE A 365 10.06 -8.81 6.04
C ILE A 365 11.52 -8.77 6.44
N ILE A 366 11.83 -8.52 7.73
CA ILE A 366 13.22 -8.49 8.23
C ILE A 366 13.96 -9.80 7.93
N VAL A 367 13.36 -10.96 8.24
CA VAL A 367 14.00 -12.27 8.00
C VAL A 367 14.21 -12.52 6.50
N ILE A 368 13.24 -12.21 5.64
CA ILE A 368 13.36 -12.38 4.20
C ILE A 368 14.44 -11.45 3.62
N SER A 369 14.47 -10.18 4.04
CA SER A 369 15.49 -9.21 3.63
C SER A 369 16.89 -9.65 4.06
N LEU A 370 17.07 -10.11 5.30
CA LEU A 370 18.35 -10.66 5.78
C LEU A 370 18.81 -11.85 4.93
N LEU A 371 17.92 -12.82 4.67
CA LEU A 371 18.22 -13.98 3.83
C LEU A 371 18.60 -13.59 2.40
N GLN A 372 17.92 -12.61 1.79
CA GLN A 372 18.25 -12.11 0.46
C GLN A 372 19.62 -11.42 0.43
N SER A 373 19.98 -10.68 1.49
CA SER A 373 21.29 -10.03 1.65
C SER A 373 22.47 -10.99 1.87
N THR A 374 22.25 -12.28 2.15
CA THR A 374 23.35 -13.25 2.37
C THR A 374 24.10 -13.64 1.08
N LYS A 375 23.46 -13.55 -0.09
CA LYS A 375 24.02 -14.09 -1.35
C LYS A 375 25.40 -13.53 -1.75
N PRO A 376 25.68 -12.22 -1.62
CA PRO A 376 27.02 -11.67 -1.91
C PRO A 376 28.06 -12.06 -0.85
N ILE A 377 27.62 -12.22 0.40
CA ILE A 377 28.46 -12.47 1.58
C ILE A 377 29.04 -13.89 1.54
N GLY A 378 28.26 -14.87 1.05
CA GLY A 378 28.60 -16.29 1.07
C GLY A 378 29.97 -16.64 0.49
N PHE A 379 30.38 -16.00 -0.62
CA PHE A 379 31.68 -16.27 -1.24
C PHE A 379 32.86 -15.80 -0.38
N VAL A 380 32.73 -14.66 0.30
CA VAL A 380 33.77 -14.16 1.23
C VAL A 380 33.79 -14.99 2.51
N GLY A 381 32.63 -15.46 2.97
CA GLY A 381 32.53 -16.43 4.08
C GLY A 381 33.22 -17.77 3.77
N ILE A 382 33.09 -18.29 2.55
CA ILE A 382 33.82 -19.50 2.10
C ILE A 382 35.34 -19.25 2.07
N LEU A 383 35.79 -18.07 1.62
CA LEU A 383 37.21 -17.71 1.64
C LEU A 383 37.76 -17.64 3.07
N LEU A 384 37.00 -17.07 4.01
CA LEU A 384 37.37 -17.03 5.43
C LEU A 384 37.43 -18.43 6.05
N LEU A 385 36.47 -19.30 5.74
CA LEU A 385 36.47 -20.70 6.19
C LEU A 385 37.67 -21.47 5.64
N LEU A 386 38.03 -21.25 4.37
CA LEU A 386 39.23 -21.85 3.76
C LEU A 386 40.52 -21.35 4.44
N LEU A 387 40.60 -20.06 4.77
CA LEU A 387 41.72 -19.48 5.53
C LEU A 387 41.84 -20.14 6.91
N ILE A 388 40.72 -20.24 7.65
CA ILE A 388 40.65 -20.90 8.97
C ILE A 388 41.04 -22.38 8.86
N TYR A 389 40.63 -23.09 7.81
CA TYR A 389 41.03 -24.47 7.56
C TYR A 389 42.54 -24.63 7.33
N ILE A 390 43.13 -23.80 6.45
CA ILE A 390 44.57 -23.83 6.16
C ILE A 390 45.39 -23.53 7.41
N TYR A 391 45.05 -22.45 8.13
CA TYR A 391 45.72 -22.12 9.39
C TYR A 391 45.44 -23.18 10.46
N GLY A 392 44.27 -23.81 10.48
CA GLY A 392 43.90 -24.89 11.41
C GLY A 392 44.78 -26.12 11.25
N VAL A 393 45.06 -26.54 10.01
CA VAL A 393 45.99 -27.65 9.72
C VAL A 393 47.41 -27.30 10.16
N ILE A 394 47.87 -26.07 9.90
CA ILE A 394 49.20 -25.60 10.33
C ILE A 394 49.27 -25.52 11.87
N GLY A 395 48.22 -25.00 12.50
CA GLY A 395 48.13 -24.88 13.97
C GLY A 395 48.11 -26.24 14.65
N THR A 396 47.30 -27.19 14.17
CA THR A 396 47.27 -28.58 14.66
C THR A 396 48.67 -29.21 14.55
N THR A 397 49.36 -29.05 13.41
CA THR A 397 50.65 -29.72 13.18
C THR A 397 51.81 -29.10 13.96
N VAL A 398 51.78 -27.79 14.23
CA VAL A 398 52.85 -27.07 14.96
C VAL A 398 52.59 -27.02 16.47
N PHE A 399 51.35 -26.76 16.90
CA PHE A 399 51.02 -26.40 18.28
C PHE A 399 50.35 -27.51 19.10
N SER A 400 49.74 -28.55 18.51
CA SER A 400 49.01 -29.62 19.23
C SER A 400 49.72 -30.23 20.44
N LYS A 401 51.06 -30.29 20.42
CA LYS A 401 51.86 -30.81 21.53
C LYS A 401 51.99 -29.84 22.72
N ASN A 402 52.10 -28.54 22.44
CA ASN A 402 52.17 -27.48 23.44
C ASN A 402 50.78 -27.00 23.85
N ASP A 403 49.76 -27.11 23.00
CA ASP A 403 48.42 -26.64 23.32
C ASP A 403 47.34 -27.64 22.85
N PRO A 404 47.17 -28.78 23.55
CA PRO A 404 46.13 -29.75 23.22
C PRO A 404 44.70 -29.19 23.35
N ILE A 405 44.48 -28.19 24.22
CA ILE A 405 43.15 -27.60 24.45
C ILE A 405 42.65 -26.85 23.21
N HIS A 406 43.51 -26.07 22.54
CA HIS A 406 43.10 -25.26 21.39
C HIS A 406 43.51 -25.85 20.03
N PHE A 407 44.58 -26.65 19.99
CA PHE A 407 45.18 -27.18 18.76
C PHE A 407 45.33 -28.71 18.75
N GLY A 408 44.71 -29.43 19.69
CA GLY A 408 44.84 -30.90 19.79
C GLY A 408 44.30 -31.66 18.57
N ASP A 409 43.20 -31.19 17.98
CA ASP A 409 42.68 -31.69 16.71
C ASP A 409 42.29 -30.55 15.75
N LEU A 410 41.97 -30.90 14.50
CA LEU A 410 41.62 -29.93 13.46
C LEU A 410 40.29 -29.20 13.73
N PRO A 411 39.17 -29.86 14.12
CA PRO A 411 37.94 -29.17 14.48
C PRO A 411 38.12 -28.12 15.59
N ILE A 412 38.82 -28.45 16.67
CA ILE A 412 39.06 -27.53 17.79
C ILE A 412 40.03 -26.41 17.37
N SER A 413 41.04 -26.72 16.54
CA SER A 413 41.89 -25.69 15.92
C SER A 413 41.08 -24.69 15.09
N MET A 414 40.13 -25.18 14.29
CA MET A 414 39.26 -24.31 13.47
C MET A 414 38.32 -23.46 14.33
N VAL A 415 37.79 -23.97 15.44
CA VAL A 415 36.98 -23.19 16.38
C VAL A 415 37.82 -22.12 17.09
N SER A 416 39.02 -22.48 17.56
CA SER A 416 39.96 -21.55 18.21
C SER A 416 40.37 -20.42 17.27
N LEU A 417 40.61 -20.73 16.00
CA LEU A 417 40.91 -19.74 14.96
C LEU A 417 39.69 -18.94 14.51
N PHE A 418 38.47 -19.49 14.59
CA PHE A 418 37.25 -18.73 14.36
C PHE A 418 37.05 -17.63 15.42
N ARG A 419 37.27 -17.96 16.71
CA ARG A 419 37.32 -16.97 17.81
C ARG A 419 38.44 -15.94 17.59
N ALA A 420 39.63 -16.38 17.19
CA ALA A 420 40.72 -15.46 16.86
C ALA A 420 40.38 -14.54 15.69
N ALA A 421 39.63 -15.01 14.68
CA ALA A 421 39.20 -14.22 13.52
C ALA A 421 38.16 -13.14 13.89
N THR A 422 37.40 -13.31 14.98
CA THR A 422 36.56 -12.26 15.56
C THR A 422 37.35 -11.29 16.45
N PHE A 423 38.69 -11.35 16.42
CA PHE A 423 39.64 -10.61 17.26
C PHE A 423 39.52 -10.90 18.77
N GLU A 424 38.93 -12.04 19.14
CA GLU A 424 38.76 -12.49 20.53
C GLU A 424 39.86 -13.51 20.89
N ASP A 425 40.45 -13.35 22.08
CA ASP A 425 41.47 -14.24 22.70
C ASP A 425 42.69 -14.64 21.84
N TRP A 426 42.91 -13.97 20.70
CA TRP A 426 44.03 -14.29 19.79
C TRP A 426 45.40 -14.00 20.42
N THR A 427 45.47 -13.03 21.33
CA THR A 427 46.68 -12.75 22.13
C THR A 427 47.00 -13.90 23.06
N ASP A 428 45.99 -14.53 23.64
CA ASP A 428 46.17 -15.56 24.65
C ASP A 428 46.58 -16.87 23.99
N LEU A 429 45.95 -17.21 22.87
CA LEU A 429 46.39 -18.29 21.99
C LEU A 429 47.85 -18.10 21.56
N MET A 430 48.26 -16.87 21.20
CA MET A 430 49.65 -16.53 20.86
C MET A 430 50.59 -16.66 22.07
N TYR A 431 50.19 -16.15 23.24
CA TYR A 431 51.01 -16.15 24.45
C TYR A 431 51.21 -17.56 25.03
N ILE A 432 50.21 -18.46 24.92
CA ILE A 432 50.36 -19.89 25.24
C ILE A 432 51.45 -20.54 24.37
N GLN A 433 51.54 -20.20 23.07
CA GLN A 433 52.61 -20.72 22.21
C GLN A 433 53.96 -20.02 22.45
N MET A 434 53.93 -18.74 22.83
CA MET A 434 55.13 -17.92 23.05
C MET A 434 55.87 -18.31 24.34
N TYR A 435 55.13 -18.49 25.44
CA TYR A 435 55.68 -18.80 26.77
C TYR A 435 55.56 -20.29 27.16
N SER A 436 54.87 -21.10 26.35
CA SER A 436 54.42 -22.49 26.62
C SER A 436 53.25 -22.61 27.60
N CYS A 437 52.45 -23.69 27.47
CA CYS A 437 51.31 -23.97 28.34
C CYS A 437 51.66 -24.11 29.83
N ALA A 438 52.92 -24.39 30.16
CA ALA A 438 53.38 -24.52 31.54
C ALA A 438 53.53 -23.16 32.25
N GLU A 439 53.71 -22.07 31.50
CA GLU A 439 53.95 -20.72 32.07
C GLU A 439 52.79 -19.75 31.85
N TYR A 440 51.87 -20.01 30.91
CA TYR A 440 50.79 -19.10 30.57
C TYR A 440 49.49 -19.79 30.14
N GLY A 441 48.34 -19.16 30.45
CA GLY A 441 47.01 -19.46 29.91
C GLY A 441 46.29 -20.70 30.45
N TYR A 442 46.99 -21.71 30.98
CA TYR A 442 46.35 -22.97 31.40
C TYR A 442 45.73 -22.95 32.81
N GLY A 443 46.12 -22.02 33.69
CA GLY A 443 45.51 -21.86 35.01
C GLY A 443 45.51 -23.15 35.83
N ASP A 444 44.34 -23.55 36.34
CA ASP A 444 44.15 -24.80 37.09
C ASP A 444 44.26 -26.07 36.21
N ASN A 445 44.20 -25.94 34.87
CA ASN A 445 44.22 -27.06 33.92
C ASN A 445 45.64 -27.48 33.49
N GLN A 446 46.67 -27.26 34.32
CA GLN A 446 48.07 -27.60 34.01
C GLN A 446 48.27 -29.07 33.62
N GLU A 447 47.43 -29.99 34.09
CA GLU A 447 47.49 -31.42 33.72
C GLU A 447 47.24 -31.69 32.22
N LEU A 448 46.60 -30.75 31.50
CA LEU A 448 46.35 -30.84 30.06
C LEU A 448 47.56 -30.37 29.22
N CYS A 449 48.60 -29.80 29.86
CA CYS A 449 49.84 -29.34 29.22
C CYS A 449 50.82 -30.52 29.04
N ILE A 450 50.63 -31.32 27.98
CA ILE A 450 51.35 -32.60 27.83
C ILE A 450 52.83 -32.42 27.44
N ASN A 451 53.15 -31.51 26.50
CA ASN A 451 54.53 -31.27 26.05
C ASN A 451 54.81 -29.75 25.89
N PRO A 452 55.08 -29.03 26.99
CA PRO A 452 55.36 -27.59 26.93
C PRO A 452 56.57 -27.28 26.06
N ALA A 453 56.40 -26.38 25.08
CA ALA A 453 57.44 -25.94 24.17
C ALA A 453 57.29 -24.43 23.88
N LYS A 454 58.33 -23.65 24.15
CA LYS A 454 58.34 -22.20 23.89
C LYS A 454 58.67 -21.94 22.42
N MET A 455 57.74 -21.32 21.70
CA MET A 455 57.85 -21.08 20.25
C MET A 455 57.64 -19.59 19.91
N PRO A 456 58.40 -18.65 20.52
CA PRO A 456 58.09 -17.22 20.50
C PRO A 456 58.02 -16.62 19.09
N LEU A 457 59.00 -16.90 18.23
CA LEU A 457 59.00 -16.38 16.86
C LEU A 457 57.88 -16.99 16.02
N THR A 458 57.71 -18.32 16.08
CA THR A 458 56.66 -19.04 15.34
C THR A 458 55.26 -18.59 15.74
N ALA A 459 55.03 -18.39 17.04
CA ALA A 459 53.78 -17.88 17.58
C ALA A 459 53.46 -16.49 17.02
N VAL A 460 54.39 -15.53 17.16
CA VAL A 460 54.20 -14.15 16.68
C VAL A 460 53.95 -14.14 15.16
N PHE A 461 54.75 -14.84 14.36
CA PHE A 461 54.55 -14.87 12.91
C PHE A 461 53.21 -15.51 12.53
N TYR A 462 52.82 -16.63 13.15
CA TYR A 462 51.58 -17.32 12.85
C TYR A 462 50.34 -16.48 13.21
N PHE A 463 50.25 -15.99 14.45
CA PHE A 463 49.05 -15.25 14.89
C PHE A 463 48.95 -13.87 14.27
N ILE A 464 50.06 -13.11 14.15
CA ILE A 464 50.02 -11.78 13.52
C ILE A 464 49.66 -11.89 12.02
N SER A 465 50.22 -12.87 11.29
CA SER A 465 49.83 -13.07 9.88
C SER A 465 48.38 -13.53 9.74
N PHE A 466 47.90 -14.44 10.62
CA PHE A 466 46.50 -14.84 10.64
C PHE A 466 45.56 -13.65 10.87
N ILE A 467 45.82 -12.82 11.88
CA ILE A 467 44.97 -11.69 12.27
C ILE A 467 44.97 -10.58 11.20
N ILE A 468 46.11 -10.32 10.55
CA ILE A 468 46.16 -9.37 9.42
C ILE A 468 45.34 -9.90 8.24
N ILE A 469 45.50 -11.17 7.86
CA ILE A 469 44.84 -11.73 6.67
C ILE A 469 43.34 -11.92 6.92
N SER A 470 42.93 -12.47 8.07
CA SER A 470 41.51 -12.63 8.42
C SER A 470 40.82 -11.28 8.60
N GLY A 471 41.49 -10.31 9.23
CA GLY A 471 41.01 -8.94 9.35
C GLY A 471 40.79 -8.26 8.00
N LEU A 472 41.69 -8.42 7.03
CA LEU A 472 41.50 -7.93 5.67
C LEU A 472 40.32 -8.61 4.95
N VAL A 473 40.13 -9.92 5.14
CA VAL A 473 38.97 -10.65 4.56
C VAL A 473 37.65 -10.16 5.16
N ILE A 474 37.59 -9.93 6.48
CA ILE A 474 36.40 -9.42 7.17
C ILE A 474 36.12 -7.96 6.78
N LEU A 475 37.15 -7.12 6.67
CA LEU A 475 37.02 -5.73 6.20
C LEU A 475 36.48 -5.69 4.76
N ASN A 476 36.99 -6.55 3.87
CA ASN A 476 36.47 -6.69 2.51
C ASN A 476 35.01 -7.18 2.46
N LEU A 477 34.60 -8.05 3.41
CA LEU A 477 33.20 -8.48 3.57
C LEU A 477 32.31 -7.28 3.93
N VAL A 478 32.69 -6.49 4.93
CA VAL A 478 31.95 -5.29 5.37
C VAL A 478 31.83 -4.27 4.23
N ILE A 479 32.93 -3.97 3.53
CA ILE A 479 32.92 -3.09 2.36
C ILE A 479 31.99 -3.64 1.27
N GLY A 480 32.05 -4.95 0.98
CA GLY A 480 31.17 -5.59 0.00
C GLY A 480 29.68 -5.42 0.32
N VAL A 481 29.29 -5.59 1.59
CA VAL A 481 27.90 -5.38 2.05
C VAL A 481 27.47 -3.92 1.91
N ILE A 482 28.33 -2.97 2.29
CA ILE A 482 28.04 -1.53 2.20
C ILE A 482 27.94 -1.09 0.73
N ILE A 483 28.87 -1.51 -0.13
CA ILE A 483 28.81 -1.19 -1.57
C ILE A 483 27.54 -1.79 -2.18
N GLN A 484 27.21 -3.05 -1.88
CA GLN A 484 25.99 -3.68 -2.39
C GLN A 484 24.72 -2.92 -1.98
N SER A 485 24.58 -2.53 -0.70
CA SER A 485 23.39 -1.82 -0.23
C SER A 485 23.30 -0.41 -0.83
N MET A 486 24.41 0.32 -0.94
CA MET A 486 24.47 1.63 -1.60
C MET A 486 24.18 1.54 -3.10
N THR A 487 24.73 0.55 -3.81
CA THR A 487 24.47 0.32 -5.24
C THR A 487 23.02 -0.09 -5.49
N GLN A 488 22.43 -0.93 -4.63
CA GLN A 488 21.02 -1.31 -4.73
C GLN A 488 20.10 -0.11 -4.51
N ALA A 489 20.33 0.68 -3.45
CA ALA A 489 19.53 1.88 -3.15
C ALA A 489 19.64 2.94 -4.26
N LYS A 490 20.86 3.17 -4.77
CA LYS A 490 21.09 4.09 -5.89
C LYS A 490 20.38 3.60 -7.16
N GLY A 491 20.52 2.31 -7.50
CA GLY A 491 19.92 1.73 -8.70
C GLY A 491 18.38 1.64 -8.68
N SER A 492 17.74 1.65 -7.51
CA SER A 492 16.28 1.85 -7.42
C SER A 492 15.88 3.30 -7.71
N LEU A 493 16.59 4.27 -7.12
CA LEU A 493 16.27 5.69 -7.27
C LEU A 493 16.44 6.17 -8.72
N GLU A 494 17.54 5.79 -9.38
CA GLU A 494 17.81 6.19 -10.78
C GLU A 494 16.74 5.64 -11.74
N LYS A 495 16.30 4.39 -11.56
CA LYS A 495 15.27 3.78 -12.42
C LYS A 495 13.89 4.41 -12.25
N ASP A 496 13.50 4.70 -11.00
CA ASP A 496 12.22 5.35 -10.72
C ASP A 496 12.19 6.78 -11.28
N GLU A 497 13.32 7.48 -11.28
CA GLU A 497 13.45 8.83 -11.84
C GLU A 497 13.44 8.84 -13.38
N GLU A 498 14.21 7.96 -14.04
CA GLU A 498 14.26 7.83 -15.50
C GLU A 498 12.91 7.39 -16.10
N LEU A 499 12.24 6.42 -15.47
CA LEU A 499 10.94 5.94 -15.92
C LEU A 499 9.88 7.05 -15.86
N ARG A 500 9.82 7.79 -14.74
CA ARG A 500 8.90 8.92 -14.57
C ARG A 500 9.15 10.04 -15.57
N LYS A 501 10.42 10.39 -15.82
CA LYS A 501 10.80 11.43 -16.81
C LYS A 501 10.45 11.03 -18.23
N THR A 502 10.72 9.77 -18.60
CA THR A 502 10.50 9.28 -19.98
C THR A 502 9.00 9.21 -20.30
N ILE A 503 8.19 8.68 -19.40
CA ILE A 503 6.73 8.59 -19.58
C ILE A 503 6.11 9.99 -19.74
N LYS A 504 6.43 10.93 -18.82
CA LYS A 504 5.89 12.30 -18.86
C LYS A 504 6.28 13.05 -20.13
N ASN A 505 7.52 12.95 -20.58
CA ASN A 505 7.98 13.66 -21.78
C ASN A 505 7.34 13.14 -23.07
N ILE A 506 7.14 11.82 -23.20
CA ILE A 506 6.52 11.23 -24.39
C ILE A 506 5.04 11.60 -24.46
N ASP A 507 4.29 11.47 -23.36
CA ASP A 507 2.87 11.82 -23.31
C ASP A 507 2.64 13.30 -23.66
N PHE A 508 3.39 14.21 -23.03
CA PHE A 508 3.30 15.65 -23.25
C PHE A 508 3.57 16.07 -24.71
N ILE A 509 4.59 15.49 -25.35
CA ILE A 509 4.91 15.79 -26.76
C ILE A 509 3.80 15.28 -27.69
N VAL A 510 3.29 14.06 -27.45
CA VAL A 510 2.21 13.49 -28.27
C VAL A 510 0.91 14.28 -28.12
N LYS A 511 0.54 14.68 -26.89
CA LYS A 511 -0.63 15.53 -26.63
C LYS A 511 -0.51 16.88 -27.34
N LYS A 512 0.60 17.62 -27.17
CA LYS A 512 0.74 18.96 -27.78
C LYS A 512 0.80 18.97 -29.31
N VAL A 513 1.40 17.96 -29.94
CA VAL A 513 1.42 17.87 -31.43
C VAL A 513 0.03 17.62 -31.99
N ARG A 514 -0.79 16.79 -31.34
CA ARG A 514 -2.17 16.52 -31.79
C ARG A 514 -3.11 17.69 -31.51
N ALA A 515 -3.00 18.33 -30.34
CA ALA A 515 -3.87 19.45 -29.95
C ALA A 515 -3.76 20.61 -30.96
N ARG A 516 -2.53 21.00 -31.34
CA ARG A 516 -2.29 22.03 -32.36
C ARG A 516 -2.88 21.67 -33.72
N LYS A 517 -2.81 20.40 -34.13
CA LYS A 517 -3.43 19.93 -35.39
C LYS A 517 -4.95 20.12 -35.40
N PHE A 518 -5.63 19.86 -34.27
CA PHE A 518 -7.07 20.10 -34.14
C PHE A 518 -7.41 21.59 -34.05
N GLU A 519 -6.57 22.38 -33.37
CA GLU A 519 -6.68 23.84 -33.30
C GLU A 519 -6.66 24.48 -34.70
N GLU A 520 -5.71 24.11 -35.56
CA GLU A 520 -5.62 24.58 -36.95
C GLU A 520 -6.84 24.18 -37.81
N MET A 521 -7.48 23.03 -37.52
CA MET A 521 -8.68 22.57 -38.22
C MET A 521 -9.96 23.29 -37.78
N LEU A 522 -10.01 23.78 -36.54
CA LEU A 522 -11.11 24.60 -36.03
C LEU A 522 -11.08 26.01 -36.64
N ASP A 523 -9.89 26.60 -36.84
CA ASP A 523 -9.72 27.95 -37.41
C ASP A 523 -9.94 28.02 -38.94
N THR A 524 -9.63 26.95 -39.68
CA THR A 524 -9.54 27.01 -41.17
C THR A 524 -10.87 26.93 -41.93
N ASN A 525 -12.01 26.81 -41.24
CA ASN A 525 -13.34 26.74 -41.86
C ASN A 525 -14.20 28.01 -41.62
N ASP A 526 -13.58 29.13 -41.28
CA ASP A 526 -14.24 30.43 -41.03
C ASP A 526 -14.33 31.34 -42.29
N SER A 527 -14.11 30.77 -43.49
CA SER A 527 -14.10 31.49 -44.79
C SER A 527 -15.21 31.05 -45.74
#